data_AF-G4D272-F1
#
_entry.id   AF-G4D272-F1
#
_cell.length_a   1.000
_cell.length_b   1.000
_cell.length_c   1.000
_cell.angle_alpha   90.00
_cell.angle_beta   90.00
_cell.angle_gamma   90.00
#
_symmetry.space_group_name_H-M   'P 1'
#
loop_
_entity.id
_entity.type
_entity.pdbx_description
1 polymer ?
#
loop_
_entity_poly.entity_id
_entity_poly.type
_entity_poly.pdbx_seq_one_letter_code
_entity_poly.pdbx_strand_id
1 'polypeptide(L)'
;MIGEKTANRKWINYEIKKAYELNKGIVGIYIHKLKNAKGEQDSKGSNPFDYYNISGVSMSKYVKCFESNWSASDNVYNDIKDNIEDLIEYGIEHKPSTW
;
A
#
# COMPACT_ATOMS: atom_id res chain seq x y z
N MET A 1 -1.82 2.57 3.16
CA MET A 1 -1.22 3.76 2.51
C MET A 1 0.28 3.78 2.76
N ILE A 2 1.09 4.16 1.77
CA ILE A 2 2.56 4.06 1.77
C ILE A 2 3.16 5.44 1.44
N GLY A 3 3.76 6.09 2.44
CA GLY A 3 4.55 7.32 2.29
C GLY A 3 6.04 7.05 2.47
N GLU A 4 6.86 8.10 2.39
CA GLU A 4 8.33 8.05 2.46
C GLU A 4 8.84 7.19 3.64
N LYS A 5 8.27 7.42 4.83
CA LYS A 5 8.71 6.79 6.08
C LYS A 5 7.79 5.68 6.57
N THR A 6 6.92 5.13 5.71
CA THR A 6 5.98 4.08 6.16
C THR A 6 6.67 2.74 6.40
N ALA A 7 7.56 2.33 5.50
CA ALA A 7 8.19 1.03 5.56
C ALA A 7 9.01 0.83 6.83
N ASN A 8 9.05 -0.42 7.31
CA ASN A 8 9.85 -0.86 8.45
C ASN A 8 9.56 -0.14 9.79
N ARG A 9 8.41 0.51 9.94
CA ARG A 9 7.95 1.01 11.25
C ARG A 9 7.34 -0.12 12.06
N LYS A 10 7.69 -0.20 13.35
CA LYS A 10 7.21 -1.25 14.29
C LYS A 10 5.72 -1.54 14.17
N TRP A 11 4.89 -0.50 14.23
CA TRP A 11 3.43 -0.64 14.18
C TRP A 11 2.91 -0.99 12.78
N ILE A 12 3.56 -0.53 11.71
CA ILE A 12 3.21 -0.93 10.34
C ILE A 12 3.48 -2.42 10.13
N ASN A 13 4.65 -2.91 10.56
CA ASN A 13 4.99 -4.33 10.47
C ASN A 13 4.00 -5.18 11.30
N TYR A 14 3.58 -4.68 12.47
CA TYR A 14 2.56 -5.34 13.29
C TYR A 14 1.20 -5.41 12.60
N GLU A 15 0.72 -4.31 12.01
CA GLU A 15 -0.56 -4.26 11.31
C GLU A 15 -0.60 -5.18 10.09
N ILE A 16 0.48 -5.22 9.31
CA ILE A 16 0.62 -6.10 8.14
C ILE A 16 0.56 -7.57 8.59
N LYS A 17 1.36 -7.94 9.61
CA LYS A 17 1.33 -9.29 10.17
C LYS A 17 -0.07 -9.65 10.68
N LYS A 18 -0.73 -8.72 11.38
CA LYS A 18 -2.05 -8.96 11.95
C LYS A 18 -3.13 -9.11 10.87
N ALA A 19 -3.06 -8.32 9.80
CA ALA A 19 -3.97 -8.44 8.67
C ALA A 19 -3.80 -9.79 7.96
N TYR A 20 -2.56 -10.25 7.80
CA TYR A 20 -2.24 -11.59 7.28
C TYR A 20 -2.84 -12.70 8.16
N GLU A 21 -2.60 -12.67 9.48
CA GLU A 21 -3.16 -13.65 10.43
C GLU A 21 -4.69 -13.67 10.45
N LEU A 22 -5.33 -12.52 10.21
CA LEU A 22 -6.79 -12.38 10.15
C LEU A 22 -7.37 -12.67 8.76
N ASN A 23 -6.56 -13.10 7.80
CA ASN A 23 -6.97 -13.35 6.41
C ASN A 23 -7.73 -12.17 5.78
N LYS A 24 -7.29 -10.94 6.05
CA LYS A 24 -7.88 -9.73 5.47
C LYS A 24 -7.32 -9.51 4.07
N GLY A 25 -8.13 -8.90 3.20
CA GLY A 25 -7.61 -8.33 1.95
C GLY A 25 -6.64 -7.19 2.23
N ILE A 26 -5.53 -7.15 1.51
CA ILE A 26 -4.45 -6.18 1.73
C ILE A 26 -4.03 -5.59 0.38
N VAL A 27 -3.96 -4.26 0.32
CA VAL A 27 -3.42 -3.51 -0.81
C VAL A 27 -2.56 -2.34 -0.34
N GLY A 28 -1.58 -1.99 -1.17
CA GLY A 28 -0.77 -0.79 -1.00
C GLY A 28 -1.25 0.36 -1.88
N ILE A 29 -1.20 1.58 -1.38
CA ILE A 29 -1.42 2.80 -2.18
C ILE A 29 -0.31 3.77 -1.82
N TYR A 30 0.52 4.14 -2.79
CA TYR A 30 1.57 5.14 -2.63
C TYR A 30 0.97 6.56 -2.62
N ILE A 31 1.27 7.32 -1.58
CA ILE A 31 0.65 8.64 -1.33
C ILE A 31 1.65 9.80 -1.32
N HIS A 32 2.92 9.52 -1.63
CA HIS A 32 4.01 10.51 -1.61
C HIS A 32 3.78 11.70 -2.56
N LYS A 33 2.98 11.51 -3.62
CA LYS A 33 2.58 12.57 -4.56
C LYS A 33 1.35 13.37 -4.12
N LEU A 34 0.77 13.10 -2.95
CA LEU A 34 -0.26 13.96 -2.37
C LEU A 34 0.41 15.08 -1.57
N LYS A 35 -0.10 16.30 -1.74
CA LYS A 35 0.35 17.44 -0.94
C LYS A 35 -0.07 17.28 0.52
N ASN A 36 0.85 17.57 1.43
CA ASN A 36 0.58 17.69 2.85
C ASN A 36 -0.14 19.01 3.17
N ALA A 37 -0.43 19.26 4.45
CA ALA A 37 -1.10 20.49 4.90
C ALA A 37 -0.33 21.80 4.59
N LYS A 38 0.98 21.71 4.27
CA LYS A 38 1.83 22.83 3.85
C LYS A 38 1.90 22.97 2.32
N GLY A 39 1.22 22.11 1.56
CA GLY A 39 1.26 22.12 0.10
C GLY A 39 2.48 21.39 -0.51
N GLU A 40 3.21 20.61 0.28
CA GLU A 40 4.45 19.93 -0.12
C GLU A 40 4.20 18.45 -0.41
N GLN A 41 4.89 17.90 -1.42
CA GLN A 41 4.95 16.46 -1.71
C GLN A 41 6.21 15.84 -1.12
N ASP A 42 6.25 14.52 -1.07
CA ASP A 42 7.35 13.76 -0.49
C ASP A 42 7.97 12.79 -1.52
N SER A 43 9.10 12.18 -1.16
CA SER A 43 9.74 11.12 -1.93
C SER A 43 9.00 9.79 -1.77
N LYS A 44 9.12 8.93 -2.80
CA LYS A 44 8.57 7.57 -2.73
C LYS A 44 9.28 6.76 -1.65
N GLY A 45 8.51 6.21 -0.71
CA GLY A 45 9.03 5.29 0.30
C GLY A 45 9.23 3.87 -0.23
N SER A 46 10.00 3.06 0.50
CA SER A 46 10.12 1.62 0.23
C SER A 46 8.77 0.92 0.36
N ASN A 47 8.62 -0.23 -0.32
CA ASN A 47 7.44 -1.05 -0.16
C ASN A 47 7.46 -1.73 1.23
N PRO A 48 6.48 -1.51 2.11
CA PRO A 48 6.47 -2.12 3.45
C PRO A 48 6.31 -3.64 3.39
N PHE A 49 5.73 -4.19 2.32
CA PHE A 49 5.53 -5.63 2.15
C PHE A 49 6.82 -6.39 1.81
N ASP A 50 7.90 -5.69 1.43
CA ASP A 50 9.23 -6.30 1.23
C ASP A 50 9.87 -6.76 2.57
N TYR A 51 9.39 -6.23 3.69
CA TYR A 51 9.94 -6.49 5.02
C TYR A 51 9.24 -7.66 5.75
N TYR A 52 8.30 -8.34 5.08
CA TYR A 52 7.58 -9.46 5.64
C TYR A 52 7.59 -10.65 4.67
N ASN A 53 8.14 -11.78 5.12
CA ASN A 53 8.23 -13.00 4.32
C ASN A 53 7.21 -14.04 4.78
N ILE A 54 6.55 -14.66 3.82
CA ILE A 54 5.61 -15.77 3.98
C ILE A 54 6.29 -17.00 3.39
N SER A 55 6.64 -17.98 4.25
CA SER A 55 7.31 -19.21 3.82
C SER A 55 8.57 -18.98 2.96
N GLY A 56 9.33 -17.92 3.25
CA GLY A 56 10.54 -17.54 2.50
C GLY A 56 10.30 -16.68 1.25
N VAL A 57 9.04 -16.35 0.94
CA VAL A 57 8.66 -15.48 -0.18
C VAL A 57 8.22 -14.12 0.34
N SER A 58 8.74 -13.03 -0.25
CA SER A 58 8.30 -11.67 0.11
C SER A 58 6.81 -11.47 -0.13
N MET A 59 6.13 -10.87 0.84
CA MET A 59 4.71 -10.54 0.76
C MET A 59 4.40 -9.57 -0.39
N SER A 60 5.38 -8.79 -0.83
CA SER A 60 5.25 -7.91 -2.01
C SER A 60 4.97 -8.64 -3.32
N LYS A 61 5.19 -9.96 -3.40
CA LYS A 61 4.77 -10.77 -4.55
C LYS A 61 3.27 -11.03 -4.61
N TYR A 62 2.59 -10.93 -3.47
CA TYR A 62 1.17 -11.24 -3.34
C TYR A 62 0.32 -9.98 -3.21
N VAL A 63 0.86 -8.94 -2.58
CA VAL A 63 0.13 -7.69 -2.32
C VAL A 63 0.36 -6.67 -3.43
N LYS A 64 -0.71 -6.33 -4.16
CA LYS A 64 -0.70 -5.27 -5.16
C LYS A 64 -0.51 -3.90 -4.51
N CYS A 65 0.39 -3.11 -5.07
CA CYS A 65 0.59 -1.72 -4.72
C CYS A 65 0.21 -0.82 -5.90
N PHE A 66 -0.67 0.13 -5.66
CA PHE A 66 -1.04 1.17 -6.62
C PHE A 66 -0.16 2.41 -6.45
N GLU A 67 0.27 2.95 -7.58
CA GLU A 67 0.97 4.23 -7.66
C GLU A 67 0.40 5.01 -8.84
N SER A 68 -0.08 6.23 -8.58
CA SER A 68 -0.58 7.10 -9.64
C SER A 68 0.55 7.51 -10.58
N ASN A 69 0.28 7.52 -11.89
CA ASN A 69 1.20 8.04 -12.90
C ASN A 69 1.24 9.58 -12.92
N TRP A 70 0.26 10.23 -12.30
CA TRP A 70 0.20 11.69 -12.19
C TRP A 70 1.18 12.22 -11.14
N SER A 71 1.57 13.48 -11.30
CA SER A 71 2.40 14.20 -10.32
C SER A 71 1.65 15.33 -9.64
N ALA A 72 0.64 15.93 -10.26
CA ALA A 72 -0.18 16.96 -9.62
C ALA A 72 -1.10 16.33 -8.56
N SER A 73 -1.06 16.85 -7.34
CA SER A 73 -1.79 16.27 -6.19
C SER A 73 -3.28 16.04 -6.45
N ASP A 74 -3.96 16.96 -7.13
CA ASP A 74 -5.39 16.82 -7.41
C ASP A 74 -5.67 15.68 -8.39
N ASN A 75 -4.81 15.51 -9.39
CA ASN A 75 -4.90 14.39 -10.34
C ASN A 75 -4.54 13.06 -9.67
N VAL A 76 -3.55 13.04 -8.79
CA VAL A 76 -3.19 11.86 -7.99
C VAL A 76 -4.36 11.47 -7.09
N TYR A 77 -5.01 12.44 -6.45
CA TYR A 77 -6.19 12.19 -5.62
C TYR A 77 -7.34 11.60 -6.45
N ASN A 78 -7.65 12.19 -7.61
CA ASN A 78 -8.70 11.68 -8.50
C ASN A 78 -8.38 10.27 -8.99
N ASP A 79 -7.12 10.00 -9.39
CA ASP A 79 -6.69 8.69 -9.85
C ASP A 79 -6.78 7.63 -8.74
N ILE A 80 -6.43 7.97 -7.50
CA ILE A 80 -6.67 7.08 -6.34
C ILE A 80 -8.16 6.87 -6.13
N LYS A 81 -8.96 7.95 -6.14
CA LYS A 81 -10.41 7.90 -5.91
C LYS A 81 -11.12 7.02 -6.93
N ASP A 82 -10.74 7.10 -8.20
CA ASP A 82 -11.39 6.37 -9.29
C ASP A 82 -11.00 4.87 -9.29
N ASN A 83 -9.87 4.50 -8.69
CA ASN A 83 -9.38 3.12 -8.65
C ASN A 83 -9.52 2.43 -7.28
N ILE A 84 -9.87 3.14 -6.20
CA ILE A 84 -9.80 2.57 -4.84
C ILE A 84 -10.79 1.42 -4.62
N GLU A 85 -11.96 1.46 -5.27
CA GLU A 85 -12.96 0.39 -5.18
C GLU A 85 -12.43 -0.90 -5.81
N ASP A 86 -11.92 -0.83 -7.04
CA ASP A 86 -11.30 -1.97 -7.74
C ASP A 86 -10.09 -2.52 -6.97
N LEU A 87 -9.30 -1.67 -6.32
CA LEU A 87 -8.19 -2.11 -5.48
C LEU A 87 -8.67 -2.87 -4.25
N ILE A 88 -9.76 -2.43 -3.61
CA ILE A 88 -10.36 -3.13 -2.48
C ILE A 88 -10.89 -4.49 -2.92
N GLU A 89 -11.64 -4.54 -4.03
CA GLU A 89 -12.18 -5.78 -4.60
C GLU A 89 -11.05 -6.76 -4.89
N TYR A 90 -9.99 -6.30 -5.59
CA TYR A 90 -8.79 -7.09 -5.85
C TYR A 90 -8.17 -7.65 -4.57
N GLY A 91 -8.05 -6.83 -3.53
CA GLY A 91 -7.51 -7.26 -2.23
C GLY A 91 -8.35 -8.33 -1.54
N ILE A 92 -9.68 -8.27 -1.67
CA ILE A 92 -10.60 -9.27 -1.12
C ILE A 92 -10.48 -10.60 -1.87
N GLU A 93 -10.41 -10.54 -3.20
CA GLU A 93 -10.24 -11.71 -4.07
C GLU A 93 -8.87 -12.38 -3.88
N HIS A 94 -7.82 -11.59 -3.64
CA HIS A 94 -6.43 -12.04 -3.49
C HIS A 94 -5.95 -11.91 -2.04
N LYS A 95 -6.73 -12.40 -1.09
CA LYS A 95 -6.40 -12.39 0.35
C LYS A 95 -5.46 -13.55 0.73
N PRO A 96 -4.82 -13.54 1.92
CA PRO A 96 -3.82 -14.53 2.33
C PRO A 96 -4.17 -16.01 2.10
N SER A 97 -5.44 -16.41 2.26
CA SER A 97 -5.86 -17.80 2.05
C SER A 97 -5.86 -18.25 0.59
N THR A 98 -5.59 -17.35 -0.37
CA THR A 98 -5.55 -17.64 -1.81
C THR A 98 -4.12 -17.60 -2.39
N TRP A 99 -3.10 -17.43 -1.54
CA TRP A 99 -1.69 -17.27 -1.92
C TRP A 99 -0.90 -18.58 -1.92
#